data_AF-A0A957UZ01-F1
#
_entry.id   AF-A0A957UZ01-F1
#
_cell.length_a   1.000
_cell.length_b   1.000
_cell.length_c   1.000
_cell.angle_alpha   90.00
_cell.angle_beta   90.00
_cell.angle_gamma   90.00
#
_symmetry.space_group_name_H-M   'P 1'
#
loop_
_entity.id
_entity.type
_entity.pdbx_description
1 polymer ?
#
loop_
_entity_poly.entity_id
_entity_poly.type
_entity_poly.pdbx_seq_one_letter_code
_entity_poly.pdbx_strand_id
1 'polypeptide(L)'
;SGFSAEHPKTNTVVYELNADTGAARWVTVNDSLNGRGTRAQLDAWTGQFFPLGGEEIEYNPWLAGWFVMARPALAAAAPVAPYTSSAITVLAEDSDGGARHVRLGIMPAEGVLNSQIIVENPGALRSLVVDGVPYDLAANGAPGIQVVVSSWPAAGITLEATLAGGEPLRLTVQDRHLGLPSFAELPITPRPDWMAPAPLGDLADSAIVRGSFVVE
;
A
#
# COMPACT_ATOMS: atom_id res chain seq x y z
N SER A 1 16.74 -3.58 30.83
CA SER A 1 18.12 -3.27 30.39
C SER A 1 18.34 -3.96 29.05
N GLY A 2 18.91 -3.30 28.04
CA GLY A 2 19.36 -4.00 26.83
C GLY A 2 19.24 -3.31 25.47
N PHE A 3 18.85 -2.03 25.37
CA PHE A 3 18.91 -1.29 24.09
C PHE A 3 20.07 -0.28 24.11
N SER A 4 20.82 -0.20 23.01
CA SER A 4 21.92 0.75 22.78
C SER A 4 22.00 1.09 21.30
N ALA A 5 22.92 1.95 20.88
CA ALA A 5 23.14 2.24 19.46
C ALA A 5 23.58 0.99 18.66
N GLU A 6 24.35 0.09 19.29
CA GLU A 6 24.81 -1.17 18.68
C GLU A 6 23.72 -2.26 18.65
N HIS A 7 22.74 -2.15 19.55
CA HIS A 7 21.60 -3.06 19.67
C HIS A 7 20.31 -2.26 19.83
N PRO A 8 19.85 -1.59 18.75
CA PRO A 8 18.76 -0.64 18.86
C PRO A 8 17.43 -1.36 19.08
N LYS A 9 16.52 -0.68 19.79
CA LYS A 9 15.11 -1.04 19.79
C LYS A 9 14.51 -0.67 18.43
N THR A 10 13.94 -1.64 17.73
CA THR A 10 13.23 -1.37 16.49
C THR A 10 11.80 -0.92 16.74
N ASN A 11 11.28 -0.05 15.87
CA ASN A 11 9.87 0.33 15.87
C ASN A 11 9.32 0.49 14.44
N THR A 12 7.99 0.48 14.33
CA THR A 12 7.27 0.59 13.07
C THR A 12 6.37 1.82 13.11
N VAL A 13 6.43 2.66 12.07
CA VAL A 13 5.43 3.69 11.79
C VAL A 13 5.26 3.71 10.27
N VAL A 14 4.00 3.63 9.85
CA VAL A 14 3.57 3.74 8.47
C VAL A 14 2.56 4.88 8.39
N TYR A 15 2.72 5.74 7.39
CA TYR A 15 1.69 6.70 7.03
C TYR A 15 0.80 6.07 5.96
N GLU A 16 -0.52 6.20 6.07
CA GLU A 16 -1.45 5.80 5.02
C GLU A 16 -2.33 6.97 4.61
N LEU A 17 -2.49 7.15 3.30
CA LEU A 17 -3.42 8.09 2.68
C LEU A 17 -4.37 7.33 1.77
N ASN A 18 -5.66 7.49 1.99
CA ASN A 18 -6.68 7.15 1.01
C ASN A 18 -6.89 8.39 0.11
N ALA A 19 -6.40 8.33 -1.12
CA ALA A 19 -6.46 9.41 -2.09
C ALA A 19 -7.89 9.71 -2.57
N ASP A 20 -8.79 8.73 -2.53
CA ASP A 20 -10.18 8.90 -2.95
C ASP A 20 -10.98 9.76 -1.97
N THR A 21 -10.68 9.62 -0.67
CA THR A 21 -11.42 10.28 0.43
C THR A 21 -10.65 11.44 1.06
N GLY A 22 -9.33 11.51 0.81
CA GLY A 22 -8.43 12.44 1.49
C GLY A 22 -8.18 12.09 2.97
N ALA A 23 -8.58 10.90 3.43
CA ALA A 23 -8.38 10.49 4.81
C ALA A 23 -6.97 9.91 5.00
N ALA A 24 -6.28 10.35 6.07
CA ALA A 24 -4.93 9.91 6.39
C ALA A 24 -4.82 9.37 7.83
N ARG A 25 -3.93 8.39 8.03
CA ARG A 25 -3.65 7.80 9.35
C ARG A 25 -2.20 7.39 9.53
N TRP A 26 -1.74 7.43 10.78
CA TRP A 26 -0.55 6.74 11.24
C TRP A 26 -0.91 5.32 11.65
N VAL A 27 -0.03 4.37 11.33
CA VAL A 27 -0.17 2.96 11.73
C VAL A 27 1.14 2.49 12.35
N THR A 28 1.06 1.80 13.49
CA THR A 28 2.19 1.05 14.06
C THR A 28 1.76 -0.39 14.28
N VAL A 29 2.59 -1.33 13.85
CA VAL A 29 2.23 -2.76 13.80
C VAL A 29 2.88 -3.47 14.97
N ASN A 30 2.12 -4.38 15.59
CA ASN A 30 2.68 -5.27 16.58
C ASN A 30 3.55 -6.34 15.90
N ASP A 31 4.85 -6.09 15.85
CA ASP A 31 5.85 -7.08 15.42
C ASP A 31 6.24 -8.07 16.53
N SER A 32 5.68 -7.90 17.74
CA SER A 32 6.07 -8.72 18.88
C SER A 32 5.46 -10.12 18.77
N LEU A 33 6.24 -11.04 18.21
CA LEU A 33 6.08 -12.50 18.38
C LEU A 33 6.12 -12.92 19.87
N ASN A 34 6.39 -11.98 20.78
CA ASN A 34 6.63 -12.19 22.20
C ASN A 34 5.44 -11.80 23.10
N GLY A 35 4.24 -11.57 22.53
CA GLY A 35 3.00 -11.45 23.30
C GLY A 35 2.86 -10.21 24.19
N ARG A 36 3.57 -9.11 23.89
CA ARG A 36 3.52 -7.88 24.72
C ARG A 36 2.29 -6.99 24.45
N GLY A 37 1.50 -7.35 23.43
CA GLY A 37 0.34 -6.59 22.98
C GLY A 37 0.73 -5.37 22.11
N THR A 38 -0.22 -4.90 21.30
CA THR A 38 0.00 -3.84 20.32
C THR A 38 0.39 -2.50 20.96
N ARG A 39 -0.13 -2.20 22.15
CA ARG A 39 0.20 -0.98 22.89
C ARG A 39 1.65 -0.88 23.35
N ALA A 40 2.37 -2.00 23.45
CA ALA A 40 3.81 -1.98 23.75
C ALA A 40 4.66 -1.34 22.63
N GLN A 41 4.06 -1.12 21.45
CA GLN A 41 4.68 -0.42 20.34
C GLN A 41 4.69 1.11 20.54
N LEU A 42 3.88 1.66 21.45
CA LEU A 42 3.93 3.08 21.82
C LEU A 42 5.09 3.33 22.77
N ASP A 43 6.20 3.81 22.24
CA ASP A 43 7.42 4.10 22.96
C ASP A 43 7.82 5.57 22.85
N ALA A 44 9.01 5.88 23.36
CA ALA A 44 9.48 7.26 23.45
C ALA A 44 9.53 7.99 22.08
N TRP A 45 9.62 7.27 20.97
CA TRP A 45 9.57 7.87 19.64
C TRP A 45 8.20 7.69 18.97
N THR A 46 7.63 6.50 18.95
CA THR A 46 6.34 6.26 18.25
C THR A 46 5.17 6.97 18.92
N GLY A 47 5.22 7.24 20.23
CA GLY A 47 4.13 7.90 20.97
C GLY A 47 3.74 9.27 20.41
N GLN A 48 4.65 9.97 19.71
CA GLN A 48 4.36 11.27 19.09
C GLN A 48 3.26 11.19 18.02
N PHE A 49 3.11 10.05 17.35
CA PHE A 49 2.10 9.84 16.31
C PHE A 49 0.74 9.41 16.87
N PHE A 50 0.70 8.97 18.13
CA PHE A 50 -0.48 8.41 18.80
C PHE A 50 -0.74 9.12 20.14
N PRO A 51 -0.96 10.45 20.17
CA PRO A 51 -1.09 11.21 21.41
C PRO A 51 -2.29 10.77 22.27
N LEU A 52 -3.29 10.13 21.66
CA LEU A 52 -4.48 9.58 22.32
C LEU A 52 -4.43 8.05 22.47
N GLY A 53 -3.27 7.42 22.22
CA GLY A 53 -3.05 5.98 22.37
C GLY A 53 -3.47 5.11 21.18
N GLY A 54 -4.14 5.68 20.17
CA GLY A 54 -4.56 4.98 18.95
C GLY A 54 -5.71 3.98 19.16
N GLU A 55 -6.35 3.61 18.06
CA GLU A 55 -7.36 2.56 17.96
C GLU A 55 -6.70 1.24 17.54
N GLU A 56 -7.10 0.13 18.16
CA GLU A 56 -6.64 -1.21 17.73
C GLU A 56 -7.33 -1.61 16.42
N ILE A 57 -6.54 -1.96 15.42
CA ILE A 57 -6.99 -2.40 14.11
C ILE A 57 -6.28 -3.69 13.70
N GLU A 58 -6.81 -4.35 12.67
CA GLU A 58 -6.05 -5.32 11.89
C GLU A 58 -5.41 -4.63 10.68
N TYR A 59 -4.14 -4.92 10.45
CA TYR A 59 -3.38 -4.28 9.39
C TYR A 59 -2.49 -5.29 8.67
N ASN A 60 -2.55 -5.35 7.34
CA ASN A 60 -1.57 -6.09 6.55
C ASN A 60 -0.50 -5.12 6.06
N PRO A 61 0.72 -5.17 6.61
CA PRO A 61 1.74 -4.22 6.26
C PRO A 61 2.64 -4.66 5.09
N TRP A 62 2.33 -5.78 4.43
CA TRP A 62 3.09 -6.31 3.30
C TRP A 62 2.40 -5.96 1.98
N LEU A 63 2.75 -4.80 1.43
CA LEU A 63 2.21 -4.30 0.16
C LEU A 63 2.53 -5.18 -1.03
N ALA A 64 3.69 -5.84 -1.04
CA ALA A 64 4.02 -6.72 -2.16
C ALA A 64 3.18 -8.02 -2.17
N GLY A 65 2.25 -8.22 -1.22
CA GLY A 65 1.38 -9.40 -1.19
C GLY A 65 2.10 -10.71 -0.82
N TRP A 66 3.37 -10.65 -0.41
CA TRP A 66 4.17 -11.81 -0.02
C TRP A 66 3.56 -12.54 1.19
N PHE A 67 2.83 -11.79 2.02
CA PHE A 67 2.08 -12.32 3.15
C PHE A 67 0.69 -11.70 3.17
N VAL A 68 -0.35 -12.54 3.17
CA VAL A 68 -1.76 -12.11 3.26
C VAL A 68 -2.24 -12.09 4.71
N MET A 69 -1.34 -11.83 5.65
CA MET A 69 -1.62 -11.95 7.08
C MET A 69 -1.78 -10.58 7.70
N ALA A 70 -3.01 -10.22 8.05
CA ALA A 70 -3.25 -9.08 8.92
C ALA A 70 -2.62 -9.32 10.30
N ARG A 71 -2.11 -8.26 10.90
CA ARG A 71 -1.49 -8.22 12.22
C ARG A 71 -2.23 -7.21 13.09
N PRO A 72 -2.32 -7.44 14.41
CA PRO A 72 -2.75 -6.40 15.33
C PRO A 72 -1.87 -5.16 15.17
N ALA A 73 -2.49 -4.00 15.03
CA ALA A 73 -1.84 -2.70 14.86
C ALA A 73 -2.61 -1.61 15.60
N LEU A 74 -1.98 -0.46 15.79
CA LEU A 74 -2.65 0.75 16.26
C LEU A 74 -2.74 1.74 15.11
N ALA A 75 -3.88 2.42 15.00
CA ALA A 75 -4.10 3.52 14.07
C ALA A 75 -4.45 4.81 14.80
N ALA A 76 -4.01 5.94 14.27
CA ALA A 76 -4.44 7.28 14.69
C ALA A 76 -4.58 8.18 13.47
N ALA A 77 -5.46 9.18 13.53
CA ALA A 77 -5.57 10.16 12.47
C ALA A 77 -4.23 10.88 12.24
N ALA A 78 -3.90 11.13 10.98
CA ALA A 78 -2.72 11.88 10.57
C ALA A 78 -3.12 13.13 9.77
N PRO A 79 -2.27 14.18 9.75
CA PRO A 79 -2.42 15.26 8.80
C PRO A 79 -2.31 14.74 7.36
N VAL A 80 -3.03 15.37 6.44
CA VAL A 80 -3.03 14.97 5.02
C VAL A 80 -1.78 15.50 4.33
N ALA A 81 -0.88 14.61 3.94
CA ALA A 81 0.27 14.91 3.11
C ALA A 81 -0.15 15.11 1.63
N PRO A 82 0.56 15.96 0.86
CA PRO A 82 0.23 16.26 -0.54
C PRO A 82 0.70 15.16 -1.50
N TYR A 83 0.51 13.89 -1.16
CA TYR A 83 0.77 12.79 -2.07
C TYR A 83 -0.39 12.61 -3.05
N THR A 84 -0.06 12.20 -4.27
CA THR A 84 -1.02 11.78 -5.30
C THR A 84 -0.89 10.28 -5.53
N SER A 85 -1.98 9.62 -5.91
CA SER A 85 -1.91 8.23 -6.39
C SER A 85 -1.37 8.16 -7.82
N SER A 86 -0.90 6.98 -8.22
CA SER A 86 -0.61 6.63 -9.60
C SER A 86 -1.79 6.96 -10.53
N ALA A 87 -1.47 7.49 -11.71
CA ALA A 87 -2.45 7.88 -12.70
C ALA A 87 -2.82 6.68 -13.58
N ILE A 88 -4.12 6.47 -13.81
CA ILE A 88 -4.65 5.43 -14.69
C ILE A 88 -5.40 6.09 -15.83
N THR A 89 -5.08 5.71 -17.06
CA THR A 89 -5.71 6.22 -18.28
C THR A 89 -6.26 5.07 -19.10
N VAL A 90 -7.50 5.18 -19.58
CA VAL A 90 -8.04 4.25 -20.58
C VAL A 90 -7.43 4.57 -21.93
N LEU A 91 -6.65 3.65 -22.47
CA LEU A 91 -5.98 3.78 -23.77
C LEU A 91 -6.86 3.26 -24.91
N ALA A 92 -7.58 2.17 -24.66
CA ALA A 92 -8.56 1.62 -25.58
C ALA A 92 -9.64 0.84 -24.81
N GLU A 93 -10.84 0.86 -25.37
CA GLU A 93 -11.96 0.06 -24.90
C GLU A 93 -12.80 -0.38 -26.09
N ASP A 94 -13.15 -1.67 -26.10
CA ASP A 94 -14.09 -2.22 -27.06
C ASP A 94 -14.93 -3.34 -26.43
N SER A 95 -15.93 -3.80 -27.19
CA SER A 95 -16.75 -4.93 -26.81
C SER A 95 -17.08 -5.74 -28.05
N ASP A 96 -16.82 -7.05 -27.98
CA ASP A 96 -17.11 -8.00 -29.04
C ASP A 96 -17.55 -9.34 -28.44
N GLY A 97 -18.52 -10.00 -29.07
CA GLY A 97 -18.94 -11.37 -28.71
C GLY A 97 -19.36 -11.56 -27.25
N GLY A 98 -19.85 -10.51 -26.57
CA GLY A 98 -20.21 -10.57 -25.14
C GLY A 98 -18.99 -10.60 -24.20
N ALA A 99 -17.82 -10.20 -24.70
CA ALA A 99 -16.65 -9.83 -23.91
C ALA A 99 -16.42 -8.32 -24.03
N ARG A 100 -15.83 -7.76 -22.98
CA ARG A 100 -15.37 -6.36 -22.95
C ARG A 100 -13.86 -6.36 -22.84
N HIS A 101 -13.19 -5.58 -23.68
CA HIS A 101 -11.74 -5.47 -23.66
C HIS A 101 -11.35 -4.06 -23.23
N VAL A 102 -10.50 -3.96 -22.23
CA VAL A 102 -10.02 -2.68 -21.68
C VAL A 102 -8.51 -2.68 -21.67
N ARG A 103 -7.90 -1.67 -22.27
CA ARG A 103 -6.46 -1.41 -22.21
C ARG A 103 -6.21 -0.13 -21.42
N LEU A 104 -5.45 -0.27 -20.34
CA LEU A 104 -5.08 0.82 -19.44
C LEU A 104 -3.59 1.12 -19.53
N GLY A 105 -3.26 2.40 -19.41
CA GLY A 105 -1.92 2.88 -19.11
C GLY A 105 -1.88 3.31 -17.65
N ILE A 106 -0.86 2.87 -16.91
CA ILE A 106 -0.68 3.18 -15.49
C ILE A 106 0.69 3.83 -15.32
N MET A 107 0.70 5.04 -14.75
CA MET A 107 1.90 5.83 -14.49
C MET A 107 2.08 6.01 -12.98
N PRO A 108 3.30 5.78 -12.43
CA PRO A 108 3.54 6.01 -11.02
C PRO A 108 3.43 7.49 -10.68
N ALA A 109 2.96 7.80 -9.48
CA ALA A 109 3.13 9.13 -8.91
C ALA A 109 4.63 9.43 -8.63
N GLU A 110 4.94 10.72 -8.46
CA GLU A 110 6.31 11.14 -8.15
C GLU A 110 6.80 10.52 -6.83
N GLY A 111 8.02 9.95 -6.85
CA GLY A 111 8.66 9.40 -5.65
C GLY A 111 8.12 8.05 -5.19
N VAL A 112 7.26 7.39 -5.98
CA VAL A 112 6.82 6.01 -5.73
C VAL A 112 7.99 5.05 -5.93
N LEU A 113 8.27 4.22 -4.93
CA LEU A 113 9.27 3.16 -5.00
C LEU A 113 8.71 1.92 -5.71
N ASN A 114 7.54 1.46 -5.26
CA ASN A 114 6.83 0.33 -5.83
C ASN A 114 5.32 0.50 -5.64
N SER A 115 4.56 -0.28 -6.41
CA SER A 115 3.11 -0.26 -6.35
C SER A 115 2.53 -1.67 -6.36
N GLN A 116 1.41 -1.85 -5.67
CA GLN A 116 0.55 -3.01 -5.82
C GLN A 116 -0.73 -2.59 -6.53
N ILE A 117 -1.05 -3.27 -7.63
CA ILE A 117 -2.27 -3.08 -8.41
C ILE A 117 -3.16 -4.29 -8.14
N ILE A 118 -4.34 -4.04 -7.62
CA ILE A 118 -5.29 -5.07 -7.17
C ILE A 118 -6.52 -5.00 -8.06
N VAL A 119 -6.88 -6.11 -8.69
CA VAL A 119 -8.18 -6.25 -9.36
C VAL A 119 -9.21 -6.67 -8.31
N GLU A 120 -10.15 -5.78 -8.01
CA GLU A 120 -11.12 -5.95 -6.92
C GLU A 120 -12.29 -6.89 -7.28
N ASN A 121 -12.53 -7.10 -8.58
CA ASN A 121 -13.59 -7.98 -9.08
C ASN A 121 -13.04 -9.08 -10.00
N PRO A 122 -12.14 -9.95 -9.48
CA PRO A 122 -11.42 -10.92 -10.31
C PRO A 122 -12.33 -11.96 -10.99
N GLY A 123 -13.54 -12.20 -10.46
CA GLY A 123 -14.51 -13.12 -11.06
C GLY A 123 -15.08 -12.67 -12.40
N ALA A 124 -14.99 -11.39 -12.74
CA ALA A 124 -15.39 -10.86 -14.05
C ALA A 124 -14.30 -11.06 -15.12
N LEU A 125 -13.07 -11.37 -14.71
CA LEU A 125 -11.89 -11.38 -15.58
C LEU A 125 -11.75 -12.72 -16.32
N ARG A 126 -11.62 -12.65 -17.64
CA ARG A 126 -11.34 -13.79 -18.53
C ARG A 126 -9.87 -13.89 -18.90
N SER A 127 -9.18 -12.76 -19.02
CA SER A 127 -7.74 -12.70 -19.24
C SER A 127 -7.17 -11.40 -18.69
N LEU A 128 -5.89 -11.44 -18.33
CA LEU A 128 -5.09 -10.28 -17.97
C LEU A 128 -3.73 -10.36 -18.64
N VAL A 129 -3.26 -9.25 -19.18
CA VAL A 129 -1.92 -9.11 -19.77
C VAL A 129 -1.27 -7.87 -19.17
N VAL A 130 -0.03 -7.98 -18.72
CA VAL A 130 0.76 -6.87 -18.19
C VAL A 130 1.98 -6.71 -19.08
N ASP A 131 2.11 -5.55 -19.74
CA ASP A 131 3.19 -5.26 -20.70
C ASP A 131 3.41 -6.36 -21.74
N GLY A 132 2.31 -6.87 -22.30
CA GLY A 132 2.33 -7.95 -23.29
C GLY A 132 2.57 -9.35 -22.72
N VAL A 133 2.75 -9.50 -21.39
CA VAL A 133 2.95 -10.79 -20.72
C VAL A 133 1.61 -11.27 -20.13
N PRO A 134 1.06 -12.42 -20.59
CA PRO A 134 -0.16 -12.98 -20.03
C PRO A 134 0.02 -13.35 -18.55
N TYR A 135 -0.95 -12.96 -17.74
CA TYR A 135 -1.02 -13.34 -16.33
C TYR A 135 -1.78 -14.66 -16.19
N ASP A 136 -1.21 -15.63 -15.48
CA ASP A 136 -1.86 -16.92 -15.26
C ASP A 136 -2.94 -16.82 -14.17
N LEU A 137 -4.19 -16.67 -14.60
CA LEU A 137 -5.36 -16.58 -13.72
C LEU A 137 -5.66 -17.89 -12.99
N ALA A 138 -5.26 -19.05 -13.53
CA ALA A 138 -5.53 -20.34 -12.90
C ALA A 138 -4.55 -20.62 -11.76
N ALA A 139 -3.27 -20.27 -11.95
CA ALA A 139 -2.25 -20.41 -10.92
C ALA A 139 -2.38 -19.38 -9.79
N ASN A 140 -2.98 -18.22 -10.07
CA ASN A 140 -3.08 -17.08 -9.15
C ASN A 140 -4.54 -16.70 -8.82
N GLY A 141 -5.48 -17.61 -9.08
CA GLY A 141 -6.91 -17.35 -8.98
C GLY A 141 -7.44 -17.35 -7.56
N ALA A 142 -8.02 -16.21 -7.17
CA ALA A 142 -8.78 -15.91 -5.95
C ALA A 142 -8.07 -16.12 -4.58
N PRO A 143 -8.25 -15.18 -3.63
CA PRO A 143 -9.24 -14.09 -3.68
C PRO A 143 -8.77 -12.78 -4.30
N GLY A 144 -7.56 -12.64 -4.86
CA GLY A 144 -7.16 -11.36 -5.44
C GLY A 144 -6.05 -11.47 -6.46
N ILE A 145 -6.32 -11.00 -7.67
CA ILE A 145 -5.28 -10.80 -8.69
C ILE A 145 -4.52 -9.55 -8.31
N GLN A 146 -3.23 -9.73 -8.01
CA GLN A 146 -2.34 -8.68 -7.56
C GLN A 146 -1.13 -8.63 -8.50
N VAL A 147 -0.84 -7.44 -9.01
CA VAL A 147 0.34 -7.15 -9.83
C VAL A 147 1.22 -6.22 -9.01
N VAL A 148 2.43 -6.67 -8.70
CA VAL A 148 3.43 -5.86 -7.97
C VAL A 148 4.42 -5.29 -8.97
N VAL A 149 4.57 -3.96 -8.97
CA VAL A 149 5.50 -3.22 -9.81
C VAL A 149 6.61 -2.67 -8.91
N SER A 150 7.75 -3.36 -8.86
CA SER A 150 8.90 -3.00 -8.01
C SER A 150 9.96 -2.15 -8.72
N SER A 151 9.80 -1.90 -10.02
CA SER A 151 10.72 -1.11 -10.85
C SER A 151 9.94 -0.51 -12.00
N TRP A 152 9.37 0.68 -11.75
CA TRP A 152 8.55 1.37 -12.73
C TRP A 152 9.34 1.75 -13.98
N PRO A 153 8.90 1.34 -15.18
CA PRO A 153 9.44 1.88 -16.42
C PRO A 153 9.09 3.38 -16.52
N ALA A 154 9.95 4.16 -17.20
CA ALA A 154 9.69 5.59 -17.39
C ALA A 154 8.39 5.88 -18.15
N ALA A 155 7.94 4.94 -18.98
CA ALA A 155 6.68 5.03 -19.72
C ALA A 155 5.47 4.46 -18.96
N GLY A 156 5.65 4.06 -17.70
CA GLY A 156 4.63 3.33 -16.95
C GLY A 156 4.50 1.88 -17.40
N ILE A 157 3.37 1.27 -17.07
CA ILE A 157 2.99 -0.08 -17.54
C ILE A 157 1.66 -0.03 -18.27
N THR A 158 1.41 -1.09 -19.05
CA THR A 158 0.14 -1.36 -19.70
C THR A 158 -0.53 -2.57 -19.09
N LEU A 159 -1.84 -2.44 -18.86
CA LEU A 159 -2.69 -3.53 -18.37
C LEU A 159 -3.81 -3.74 -19.37
N GLU A 160 -3.92 -4.96 -19.91
CA GLU A 160 -4.98 -5.35 -20.84
C GLU A 160 -5.84 -6.40 -20.16
N ALA A 161 -7.12 -6.08 -19.98
CA ALA A 161 -8.09 -6.93 -19.33
C ALA A 161 -9.19 -7.31 -20.32
N THR A 162 -9.53 -8.60 -20.37
CA THR A 162 -10.77 -9.07 -20.99
C THR A 162 -11.73 -9.45 -19.89
N LEU A 163 -12.92 -8.87 -19.90
CA LEU A 163 -13.99 -9.13 -18.94
C LEU A 163 -15.18 -9.83 -19.60
N ALA A 164 -16.02 -10.47 -18.80
CA ALA A 164 -17.38 -10.77 -19.23
C ALA A 164 -18.13 -9.48 -19.58
N GLY A 165 -18.95 -9.50 -20.63
CA GLY A 165 -19.63 -8.30 -21.13
C GLY A 165 -20.52 -7.65 -20.07
N GLY A 166 -20.45 -6.32 -19.99
CA GLY A 166 -21.22 -5.50 -19.05
C GLY A 166 -20.67 -5.45 -17.62
N GLU A 167 -19.59 -6.17 -17.32
CA GLU A 167 -18.92 -6.06 -16.01
C GLU A 167 -17.91 -4.89 -16.00
N PRO A 168 -17.89 -4.08 -14.93
CA PRO A 168 -16.90 -3.03 -14.78
C PRO A 168 -15.51 -3.62 -14.51
N LEU A 169 -14.44 -2.88 -14.78
CA LEU A 169 -13.10 -3.20 -14.25
C LEU A 169 -12.84 -2.33 -13.02
N ARG A 170 -12.65 -2.93 -11.85
CA ARG A 170 -12.37 -2.22 -10.60
C ARG A 170 -10.93 -2.49 -10.16
N LEU A 171 -10.15 -1.42 -10.04
CA LEU A 171 -8.76 -1.47 -9.61
C LEU A 171 -8.56 -0.67 -8.33
N THR A 172 -7.70 -1.18 -7.45
CA THR A 172 -7.02 -0.39 -6.43
C THR A 172 -5.54 -0.34 -6.76
N VAL A 173 -4.92 0.84 -6.65
CA VAL A 173 -3.47 0.99 -6.66
C VAL A 173 -3.01 1.43 -5.29
N GLN A 174 -2.05 0.70 -4.72
CA GLN A 174 -1.37 1.04 -3.48
C GLN A 174 0.08 1.37 -3.80
N ASP A 175 0.44 2.64 -3.66
CA ASP A 175 1.79 3.14 -3.91
C ASP A 175 2.57 3.25 -2.62
N ARG A 176 3.81 2.77 -2.63
CA ARG A 176 4.74 2.93 -1.51
C ARG A 176 5.76 4.01 -1.81
N HIS A 177 5.85 4.98 -0.92
CA HIS A 177 6.93 5.96 -0.84
C HIS A 177 7.87 5.62 0.32
N LEU A 178 9.16 5.93 0.14
CA LEU A 178 10.14 5.86 1.22
C LEU A 178 10.11 7.12 2.07
N GLY A 179 10.19 6.94 3.38
CA GLY A 179 10.11 8.01 4.37
C GLY A 179 8.69 8.29 4.84
N LEU A 180 8.61 8.98 5.98
CA LEU A 180 7.37 9.57 6.47
C LEU A 180 7.19 10.97 5.87
N PRO A 181 5.95 11.43 5.64
CA PRO A 181 5.72 12.81 5.22
C PRO A 181 6.18 13.79 6.30
N SER A 182 6.62 14.97 5.85
CA SER A 182 6.97 16.08 6.73
C SER A 182 5.85 17.13 6.75
N PHE A 183 5.58 17.67 7.93
CA PHE A 183 4.55 18.69 8.12
C PHE A 183 5.17 19.89 8.85
N ALA A 184 4.92 21.10 8.36
CA ALA A 184 5.47 22.31 8.96
C ALA A 184 4.99 22.51 10.41
N GLU A 185 3.72 22.20 10.68
CA GLU A 185 3.12 22.39 12.01
C GLU A 185 3.32 21.21 12.97
N LEU A 186 3.75 20.05 12.45
CA LEU A 186 3.96 18.81 13.21
C LEU A 186 5.31 18.19 12.82
N PRO A 187 6.43 18.80 13.23
CA PRO A 187 7.75 18.27 12.95
C PRO A 187 7.94 16.94 13.70
N ILE A 188 8.38 15.91 12.98
CA ILE A 188 8.70 14.61 13.55
C ILE A 188 10.04 14.73 14.28
N THR A 189 10.05 14.48 15.59
CA THR A 189 11.31 14.43 16.35
C THR A 189 12.13 13.21 15.92
N PRO A 190 13.47 13.32 15.78
CA PRO A 190 14.31 12.18 15.45
C PRO A 190 14.20 11.05 16.47
N ARG A 191 14.47 9.82 16.03
CA ARG A 191 14.66 8.68 16.93
C ARG A 191 15.85 8.94 17.86
N PRO A 192 15.76 8.59 19.16
CA PRO A 192 16.95 8.44 19.99
C PRO A 192 17.94 7.45 19.36
N ASP A 193 19.23 7.60 19.67
CA ASP A 193 20.32 6.77 19.11
C ASP A 193 20.19 5.27 19.42
N TRP A 194 19.51 4.91 20.51
CA TRP A 194 19.19 3.54 20.89
C TRP A 194 17.94 2.98 20.21
N MET A 195 17.32 3.72 19.29
CA MET A 195 16.20 3.26 18.48
C MET A 195 16.53 3.27 16.99
N ALA A 196 15.92 2.36 16.25
CA ALA A 196 16.03 2.28 14.80
C ALA A 196 14.67 1.94 14.16
N PRO A 197 14.44 2.27 12.88
CA PRO A 197 13.32 1.69 12.15
C PRO A 197 13.47 0.16 12.07
N ALA A 198 12.34 -0.56 12.09
CA ALA A 198 12.36 -1.99 11.84
C ALA A 198 12.93 -2.29 10.44
N PRO A 199 13.73 -3.36 10.28
CA PRO A 199 14.46 -3.65 9.03
C PRO A 199 13.57 -4.13 7.87
N LEU A 200 12.29 -4.40 8.13
CA LEU A 200 11.34 -4.83 7.10
C LEU A 200 10.74 -3.59 6.43
N GLY A 201 11.16 -3.32 5.19
CA GLY A 201 10.99 -2.04 4.52
C GLY A 201 9.56 -1.50 4.45
N ASP A 202 8.55 -2.34 4.20
CA ASP A 202 7.16 -1.88 4.10
C ASP A 202 6.56 -1.49 5.48
N LEU A 203 7.20 -1.92 6.58
CA LEU A 203 6.68 -1.79 7.94
C LEU A 203 7.16 -0.53 8.67
N ALA A 204 8.22 0.11 8.18
CA ALA A 204 8.84 1.22 8.87
C ALA A 204 9.18 2.34 7.90
N ASP A 205 8.91 3.57 8.34
CA ASP A 205 9.24 4.81 7.64
C ASP A 205 8.80 4.77 6.18
N SER A 206 7.56 4.35 5.95
CA SER A 206 6.95 4.30 4.62
C SER A 206 5.63 5.08 4.62
N ALA A 207 5.31 5.68 3.48
CA ALA A 207 4.03 6.27 3.21
C ALA A 207 3.31 5.48 2.12
N ILE A 208 2.09 5.03 2.41
CA ILE A 208 1.27 4.22 1.52
C ILE A 208 0.12 5.07 1.03
N VAL A 209 -0.02 5.19 -0.28
CA VAL A 209 -1.07 5.98 -0.92
C VAL A 209 -1.96 5.02 -1.68
N ARG A 210 -3.24 4.96 -1.31
CA ARG A 210 -4.24 4.12 -1.95
C ARG A 210 -5.18 4.97 -2.79
N GLY A 211 -5.32 4.64 -4.07
CA GLY A 211 -6.37 5.19 -4.93
C GLY A 211 -7.15 4.07 -5.62
N SER A 212 -8.42 4.34 -5.92
CA SER A 212 -9.29 3.43 -6.66
C SER A 212 -9.65 3.97 -8.04
N PHE A 213 -9.86 3.06 -8.99
CA PHE A 213 -10.23 3.38 -10.35
C PHE A 213 -11.27 2.38 -10.87
N VAL A 214 -12.27 2.89 -11.59
CA VAL A 214 -13.34 2.06 -12.17
C VAL A 214 -13.52 2.44 -13.63
N VAL A 215 -13.54 1.42 -14.49
CA VAL A 215 -13.99 1.53 -15.88
C VAL A 215 -15.34 0.85 -15.96
N GLU A 216 -16.40 1.63 -16.19
CA GLU A 216 -17.79 1.16 -16.24
C GLU A 216 -18.12 0.46 -17.55
#